data_AF-A0A7K2M990-F1
#
_entry.id   AF-A0A7K2M990-F1
#
_cell.length_a   1.000
_cell.length_b   1.000
_cell.length_c   1.000
_cell.angle_alpha   90.00
_cell.angle_beta   90.00
_cell.angle_gamma   90.00
#
_symmetry.space_group_name_H-M   'P 1'
#
loop_
_entity.id
_entity.type
_entity.pdbx_description
1 polymer ?
#
loop_
_entity_poly.entity_id
_entity_poly.type
_entity_poly.pdbx_seq_one_letter_code
_entity_poly.pdbx_strand_id
1 'polypeptide(L)' 'MDAWWPVADVLAYLAGRWRVERSVRDLAGGDEGGFTGATVFGPLDGGGLLHEESGHFTWQGVTRPAT' A
#
# COMPACT_ATOMS: atom_id res chain seq x y z
N MET A 1 23.91 12.81 -5.44
CA MET A 1 24.67 12.45 -4.22
C MET A 1 23.79 11.49 -3.47
N ASP A 2 24.00 10.19 -3.67
CA ASP A 2 23.28 9.17 -2.91
C ASP A 2 24.12 8.86 -1.68
N ALA A 3 23.79 9.47 -0.54
CA ALA A 3 24.31 8.94 0.71
C ALA A 3 23.55 7.64 1.07
N TRP A 4 24.08 6.91 2.03
CA TRP A 4 23.50 5.67 2.50
C TRP A 4 22.76 5.93 3.81
N TRP A 5 21.45 5.66 3.85
CA TRP A 5 20.61 5.80 5.04
C TRP A 5 20.11 4.43 5.50
N PRO A 6 20.92 3.69 6.27
CA PRO A 6 20.51 2.39 6.75
C PRO A 6 19.42 2.52 7.79
N VAL A 7 18.45 1.63 7.71
CA VAL A 7 17.42 1.44 8.73
C VAL A 7 17.83 0.23 9.58
N ALA A 8 18.15 0.47 10.86
CA ALA A 8 18.63 -0.57 11.76
C ALA A 8 17.57 -1.64 12.07
N ASP A 9 16.30 -1.23 12.11
CA ASP A 9 15.15 -2.10 12.29
C ASP A 9 14.09 -1.78 11.24
N VAL A 10 14.03 -2.60 10.21
CA VAL A 10 13.13 -2.42 9.07
C VAL A 10 11.67 -2.58 9.49
N LEU A 11 11.38 -3.48 10.44
CA LEU A 11 10.00 -3.72 10.86
C LEU A 11 9.50 -2.55 11.71
N ALA A 12 10.32 -2.06 12.64
CA ALA A 12 9.99 -0.87 13.41
C ALA A 12 9.83 0.38 12.53
N TYR A 13 10.64 0.51 11.47
CA TYR A 13 10.53 1.62 10.53
C TYR A 13 9.26 1.57 9.69
N LEU A 14 8.84 0.37 9.25
CA LEU A 14 7.64 0.21 8.44
C LEU A 14 6.35 0.27 9.26
N ALA A 15 6.40 -0.01 10.57
CA ALA A 15 5.24 0.03 11.44
C ALA A 15 4.55 1.40 11.43
N GLY A 16 3.22 1.40 11.39
CA GLY A 16 2.40 2.61 11.40
C GLY A 16 1.55 2.79 10.15
N ARG A 17 1.01 4.00 9.99
CA ARG A 17 0.06 4.36 8.92
C ARG A 17 0.76 5.12 7.82
N TRP A 18 0.57 4.68 6.58
CA TRP A 18 1.12 5.30 5.39
C TRP A 18 0.01 5.72 4.43
N ARG A 19 0.24 6.78 3.67
CA ARG A 19 -0.56 7.08 2.47
C ARG A 19 -0.10 6.15 1.35
N VAL A 20 -1.05 5.61 0.60
CA VAL A 20 -0.76 4.71 -0.53
C VAL A 20 -1.51 5.16 -1.77
N GLU A 21 -0.81 5.07 -2.90
CA GLU A 21 -1.32 5.27 -4.25
C GLU A 21 -0.84 4.09 -5.11
N ARG A 22 -1.73 3.42 -5.83
CA ARG A 22 -1.40 2.30 -6.72
C ARG A 22 -2.08 2.47 -8.07
N SER A 23 -1.38 2.13 -9.15
CA SER A 23 -1.94 1.97 -10.49
C SER A 23 -2.27 0.50 -10.76
N VAL A 24 -3.41 0.23 -11.37
CA VAL A 24 -3.81 -1.12 -11.81
C VAL A 24 -3.91 -1.12 -13.33
N ARG A 25 -3.41 -2.19 -13.97
CA ARG A 25 -3.46 -2.38 -15.41
C ARG A 25 -3.99 -3.77 -15.71
N ASP A 26 -5.02 -3.85 -16.54
CA ASP A 26 -5.40 -5.11 -17.18
C ASP A 26 -4.50 -5.34 -18.39
N LEU A 27 -3.65 -6.37 -18.31
CA LEU A 27 -2.71 -6.72 -19.37
C LEU A 27 -3.39 -7.35 -20.59
N ALA A 28 -4.61 -7.86 -20.45
CA ALA A 28 -5.36 -8.48 -21.53
C ALA A 28 -6.22 -7.45 -22.30
N GLY A 29 -6.95 -6.60 -21.58
CA GLY A 29 -7.87 -5.60 -22.15
C GLY A 29 -7.31 -4.20 -22.29
N GLY A 30 -6.19 -3.88 -21.65
CA GLY A 30 -5.57 -2.55 -21.68
C GLY A 30 -6.24 -1.51 -20.78
N ASP A 31 -7.27 -1.88 -20.03
CA ASP A 31 -7.91 -0.99 -19.07
C ASP A 31 -6.95 -0.61 -17.94
N GLU A 32 -7.06 0.64 -17.47
CA GLU A 32 -6.34 1.14 -16.31
C GLU A 32 -7.29 1.50 -15.17
N GLY A 33 -6.78 1.39 -13.94
CA GLY A 33 -7.46 1.78 -12.72
C GLY A 33 -6.48 2.25 -11.66
N GLY A 34 -7.00 2.61 -10.49
CA GLY A 34 -6.16 3.11 -9.42
C GLY A 34 -6.76 2.90 -8.03
N PHE A 35 -5.88 2.81 -7.05
CA PHE A 35 -6.24 2.78 -5.64
C PHE A 35 -5.59 3.98 -4.93
N THR A 36 -6.36 4.65 -4.07
CA THR A 36 -5.84 5.67 -3.15
C THR A 36 -6.37 5.36 -1.75
N GLY A 37 -5.51 5.42 -0.74
CA GLY A 37 -5.91 5.04 0.60
C GLY A 37 -4.82 5.14 1.64
N ALA A 38 -4.99 4.37 2.69
CA ALA A 38 -4.00 4.16 3.71
C ALA A 38 -3.68 2.67 3.86
N THR A 39 -2.40 2.38 4.08
CA THR A 39 -1.95 1.09 4.60
C THR A 39 -1.52 1.25 6.05
N VAL A 40 -1.84 0.27 6.89
CA VAL A 40 -1.39 0.15 8.26
C VAL A 40 -0.57 -1.12 8.39
N PHE A 41 0.67 -0.95 8.85
CA PHE A 41 1.50 -2.07 9.29
C PHE A 41 1.47 -2.13 10.82
N GLY A 42 0.68 -3.08 11.34
CA GLY A 42 0.54 -3.34 12.78
C GLY A 42 1.39 -4.53 13.23
N PRO A 43 1.61 -4.72 14.55
CA PRO A 43 2.30 -5.89 15.07
C PRO A 43 1.52 -7.18 14.74
N LEU A 44 2.25 -8.27 14.45
CA LEU A 44 1.69 -9.61 14.28
C LEU A 44 2.30 -10.56 15.31
N ASP A 45 1.45 -11.33 16.01
CA ASP A 45 1.90 -12.34 16.95
C ASP A 45 2.78 -13.39 16.26
N GLY A 46 3.90 -13.74 16.90
CA GLY A 46 4.91 -14.61 16.28
C GLY A 46 5.90 -13.89 15.36
N GLY A 47 5.78 -12.57 15.21
CA GLY A 47 6.71 -11.72 14.47
C GLY A 47 6.19 -11.26 13.10
N GLY A 48 6.81 -10.21 12.57
CA GLY A 48 6.39 -9.57 11.33
C GLY A 48 5.38 -8.44 11.54
N LEU A 49 4.75 -8.01 10.45
CA LEU A 49 3.76 -6.94 10.44
C LEU A 49 2.48 -7.44 9.75
N LEU A 50 1.34 -7.20 10.40
CA LEU A 50 0.03 -7.33 9.78
C LEU A 50 -0.19 -6.14 8.85
N HIS A 51 -0.49 -6.41 7.59
CA HIS A 51 -0.79 -5.39 6.59
C HIS A 51 -2.30 -5.28 6.38
N GLU A 52 -2.86 -4.11 6.65
CA GLU A 52 -4.26 -3.78 6.37
C GLU A 52 -4.29 -2.55 5.45
N GLU A 53 -5.15 -2.58 4.43
CA GLU A 53 -5.30 -1.47 3.50
C GLU A 53 -6.76 -1.03 3.43
N SER A 54 -7.01 0.27 3.40
CA SER A 54 -8.37 0.79 3.21
C SER A 54 -8.34 2.06 2.37
N GLY A 55 -9.33 2.24 1.52
CA GLY A 55 -9.36 3.36 0.60
C GLY A 55 -10.44 3.25 -0.46
N HIS A 56 -10.15 3.83 -1.61
CA HIS A 56 -11.04 3.86 -2.76
C HIS A 56 -10.34 3.28 -3.97
N PHE A 57 -11.02 2.37 -4.65
CA PHE A 57 -10.59 1.78 -5.90
C PHE A 57 -11.43 2.32 -7.06
N THR A 58 -10.76 2.82 -8.09
CA THR A 58 -11.36 3.29 -9.33
C THR A 58 -11.05 2.31 -10.44
N TRP A 59 -12.09 1.77 -11.08
CA TRP A 59 -11.97 0.89 -12.24
C TRP A 59 -12.86 1.42 -13.36
N GLN A 60 -12.30 1.59 -14.56
CA GLN A 60 -13.03 2.12 -15.73
C GLN A 60 -13.86 3.39 -15.38
N GLY A 61 -13.27 4.30 -14.61
CA GLY A 61 -13.91 5.54 -14.16
C GLY A 61 -14.90 5.42 -12.99
N VAL A 62 -15.18 4.22 -12.48
CA VAL A 62 -16.10 4.00 -11.36
C VAL A 62 -15.33 3.76 -10.07
N THR A 63 -15.54 4.65 -9.09
CA THR A 63 -14.91 4.58 -7.76
C THR A 63 -15.80 3.87 -6.74
N ARG A 64 -15.21 2.95 -5.97
CA ARG A 64 -15.87 2.24 -4.86
C ARG A 64 -14.94 2.13 -3.63
N PRO A 65 -15.48 2.07 -2.41
CA PRO A 65 -14.69 1.76 -1.21
C PRO A 65 -14.04 0.36 -1.31
N ALA A 66 -12.85 0.22 -0.74
CA ALA A 66 -12.12 -1.05 -0.62
C ALA A 66 -11.43 -1.13 0.75
N THR A 67 -11.44 -2.33 1.35
CA THR A 67 -10.89 -2.69 2.67
C THR A 67 -10.39 -4.12 2.64
#